data_AF-A0A964IHN2-F1
#
_entry.id   AF-A0A964IHN2-F1
#
_cell.length_a   1.000
_cell.length_b   1.000
_cell.length_c   1.000
_cell.angle_alpha   90.00
_cell.angle_beta   90.00
_cell.angle_gamma   90.00
#
_symmetry.space_group_name_H-M   'P 1'
#
loop_
_entity.id
_entity.type
_entity.pdbx_description
1 polymer ?
#
loop_
_entity_poly.entity_id
_entity_poly.type
_entity_poly.pdbx_seq_one_letter_code
_entity_poly.pdbx_strand_id
1 'polypeptide(L)'
;MRRIVLAIAIACSLLIAQAAAQPAARRATTIAALRSYPGFYHQQIVSVIGAVKGERVEDALLASDEATVRLIARELPREGRLEARGQFLDIGRMSPDDPRLIPFNLLDHIRTRYPERWPRPGEELILLLAGTTPPPPAVDATAPPLRSVALEPARFEGRRVAILGQFRGRNLFGDLPEAPAPSKWQFVLRATDTALWVMGLQPRGKTFNFDPGKRIDSGRWVKVQGTVRTAKGLTWLDGTTIELAQAPAESAAEVEIAPPPPAPVEVLFTAPTEGETDVKVGERLRMQLSRDLDPASLKDRVRITYDKASSTDVITFAATYTRENRSLEIKPSQPLAPFQLVRIEFLAGITGTDGGPLAPFTLTFTTGGS
;
A
#
# COMPACT_ATOMS: atom_id res chain seq x y z
N MET A 1 42.88 -28.28 -26.12
CA MET A 1 41.83 -27.35 -26.62
C MET A 1 40.39 -27.89 -26.60
N ARG A 2 40.13 -29.21 -26.48
CA ARG A 2 38.75 -29.74 -26.40
C ARG A 2 38.07 -29.69 -25.02
N ARG A 3 38.83 -29.43 -23.94
CA ARG A 3 38.29 -29.39 -22.56
C ARG A 3 37.88 -27.99 -22.08
N ILE A 4 38.30 -26.93 -22.78
CA ILE A 4 37.94 -25.53 -22.45
C ILE A 4 36.62 -25.13 -23.11
N VAL A 5 36.30 -25.73 -24.27
CA VAL A 5 35.02 -25.48 -24.99
C VAL A 5 33.82 -26.06 -24.24
N LEU A 6 34.00 -27.14 -23.47
CA LEU A 6 32.91 -27.76 -22.70
C LEU A 6 32.56 -26.96 -21.43
N ALA A 7 33.51 -26.22 -20.85
CA ALA A 7 33.27 -25.39 -19.66
C ALA A 7 32.47 -24.12 -19.98
N ILE A 8 32.59 -23.59 -21.21
CA ILE A 8 31.83 -22.41 -21.66
C ILE A 8 30.39 -22.79 -22.04
N ALA A 9 30.15 -24.01 -22.54
CA ALA A 9 28.80 -24.48 -22.87
C ALA A 9 27.92 -24.73 -21.62
N ILE A 10 28.52 -25.06 -20.47
CA ILE A 10 27.80 -25.25 -19.20
C ILE A 10 27.59 -23.91 -18.46
N ALA A 11 28.49 -22.94 -18.64
CA ALA A 11 28.30 -21.60 -18.08
C ALA A 11 27.22 -20.77 -18.81
N CYS A 12 27.00 -21.00 -20.11
CA CYS A 12 25.94 -20.33 -20.87
C CYS A 12 24.54 -20.93 -20.70
N SER A 13 24.40 -22.08 -20.05
CA SER A 13 23.09 -22.73 -19.78
C SER A 13 22.54 -22.44 -18.37
N LEU A 14 23.23 -21.61 -17.59
CA LEU A 14 22.80 -21.15 -16.26
C LEU A 14 22.23 -19.72 -16.23
N LEU A 15 21.98 -19.11 -17.40
CA LEU A 15 20.96 -18.07 -17.54
C LEU A 15 19.58 -18.75 -17.49
N ILE A 16 19.28 -19.33 -16.33
CA ILE A 16 17.95 -19.75 -15.95
C ILE A 16 17.08 -18.53 -16.16
N ALA A 17 16.11 -18.69 -17.06
CA ALA A 17 14.99 -17.80 -17.19
C ALA A 17 14.49 -17.47 -15.78
N GLN A 18 14.72 -16.24 -15.34
CA GLN A 18 13.75 -15.58 -14.49
C GLN A 18 12.51 -15.41 -15.38
N ALA A 19 11.78 -16.52 -15.57
CA ALA A 19 10.35 -16.45 -15.69
C ALA A 19 9.94 -15.78 -14.38
N ALA A 20 9.84 -14.45 -14.40
CA ALA A 20 8.94 -13.76 -13.50
C ALA A 20 7.63 -14.51 -13.68
N ALA A 21 7.32 -15.41 -12.73
CA ALA A 21 6.04 -16.05 -12.66
C ALA A 21 5.07 -14.87 -12.70
N GLN A 22 4.32 -14.74 -13.80
CA GLN A 22 3.40 -13.62 -13.93
C GLN A 22 2.57 -13.63 -12.66
N PRO A 23 2.56 -12.54 -11.88
CA PRO A 23 1.79 -12.51 -10.65
C PRO A 23 0.38 -12.96 -11.02
N ALA A 24 -0.13 -13.97 -10.29
CA ALA A 24 -1.38 -14.64 -10.61
C ALA A 24 -2.42 -13.59 -11.02
N ALA A 25 -2.97 -13.72 -12.24
CA ALA A 25 -3.78 -12.68 -12.86
C ALA A 25 -4.94 -12.32 -11.94
N ARG A 26 -4.84 -11.14 -11.32
CA ARG A 26 -5.86 -10.55 -10.46
C ARG A 26 -7.08 -10.19 -11.30
N ARG A 27 -8.27 -10.38 -10.73
CA ARG A 27 -9.53 -9.98 -11.36
C ARG A 27 -10.36 -9.05 -10.47
N ALA A 28 -10.51 -7.80 -10.88
CA ALA A 28 -11.47 -6.89 -10.26
C ALA A 28 -12.88 -7.22 -10.77
N THR A 29 -13.83 -7.42 -9.85
CA THR A 29 -15.20 -7.84 -10.17
C THR A 29 -16.17 -7.49 -9.03
N THR A 30 -17.43 -7.88 -9.13
CA THR A 30 -18.44 -7.69 -8.07
C THR A 30 -18.68 -8.96 -7.26
N ILE A 31 -19.18 -8.82 -6.04
CA ILE A 31 -19.61 -9.95 -5.21
C ILE A 31 -20.76 -10.72 -5.91
N ALA A 32 -21.64 -10.02 -6.62
CA ALA A 32 -22.70 -10.63 -7.41
C ALA A 32 -22.14 -11.54 -8.52
N ALA A 33 -21.10 -11.10 -9.25
CA ALA A 33 -20.43 -11.93 -10.26
C ALA A 33 -19.82 -13.20 -9.67
N LEU A 34 -19.20 -13.11 -8.48
CA LEU A 34 -18.63 -14.28 -7.78
C LEU A 34 -19.72 -15.32 -7.48
N ARG A 35 -20.89 -14.87 -7.04
CA ARG A 35 -22.03 -15.76 -6.74
C ARG A 35 -22.69 -16.33 -7.98
N SER A 36 -22.79 -15.56 -9.06
CA SER A 36 -23.42 -16.02 -10.30
C SER A 36 -22.52 -16.93 -11.14
N TYR A 37 -21.19 -16.79 -11.03
CA TYR A 37 -20.22 -17.55 -11.80
C TYR A 37 -19.11 -18.17 -10.94
N PRO A 38 -19.44 -18.94 -9.89
CA PRO A 38 -18.46 -19.41 -8.92
C PRO A 38 -17.42 -20.35 -9.54
N GLY A 39 -17.82 -21.15 -10.54
CA GLY A 39 -16.90 -22.02 -11.27
C GLY A 39 -15.85 -21.27 -12.09
N PHE A 40 -16.18 -20.08 -12.61
CA PHE A 40 -15.20 -19.26 -13.35
C PHE A 40 -14.17 -18.64 -12.41
N TYR A 41 -14.62 -18.17 -11.25
CA TYR A 41 -13.76 -17.47 -10.28
C TYR A 41 -13.06 -18.41 -9.28
N HIS A 42 -13.44 -19.69 -9.22
CA HIS A 42 -12.85 -20.67 -8.30
C HIS A 42 -11.31 -20.67 -8.40
N GLN A 43 -10.65 -20.53 -7.25
CA GLN A 43 -9.19 -20.41 -7.04
C GLN A 43 -8.53 -19.16 -7.62
N GLN A 44 -9.28 -18.22 -8.20
CA GLN A 44 -8.72 -16.99 -8.72
C GLN A 44 -8.48 -15.96 -7.60
N ILE A 45 -7.48 -15.11 -7.81
CA ILE A 45 -7.27 -13.93 -6.97
C ILE A 45 -8.20 -12.84 -7.46
N VAL A 46 -9.14 -12.43 -6.62
CA VAL A 46 -10.16 -11.45 -6.97
C VAL A 46 -10.03 -10.19 -6.13
N SER A 47 -10.63 -9.12 -6.62
CA SER A 47 -10.83 -7.90 -5.84
C SER A 47 -12.25 -7.42 -6.00
N VAL A 48 -12.88 -7.17 -4.87
CA VAL A 48 -14.30 -6.84 -4.75
C VAL A 48 -14.46 -5.74 -3.72
N ILE A 49 -15.45 -4.88 -3.90
CA ILE A 49 -15.80 -3.85 -2.92
C ILE A 49 -16.98 -4.32 -2.09
N GLY A 50 -16.87 -4.16 -0.77
CA GLY A 50 -17.95 -4.45 0.15
C GLY A 50 -17.67 -3.93 1.55
N ALA A 51 -18.70 -3.95 2.39
CA ALA A 51 -18.59 -3.71 3.81
C ALA A 51 -18.44 -5.04 4.55
N VAL A 52 -17.52 -5.10 5.51
CA VAL A 52 -17.40 -6.26 6.41
C VAL A 52 -18.57 -6.23 7.39
N LYS A 53 -19.25 -7.37 7.53
CA LYS A 53 -20.33 -7.60 8.49
C LYS A 53 -19.95 -8.79 9.38
N GLY A 54 -20.30 -8.72 10.66
CA GLY A 54 -20.00 -9.76 11.65
C GLY A 54 -18.83 -9.36 12.56
N GLU A 55 -18.94 -9.73 13.84
CA GLU A 55 -17.96 -9.39 14.88
C GLU A 55 -16.85 -10.43 15.04
N ARG A 56 -17.08 -11.66 14.53
CA ARG A 56 -16.17 -12.81 14.67
C ARG A 56 -15.82 -13.41 13.33
N VAL A 57 -14.63 -13.99 13.24
CA VAL A 57 -14.09 -14.57 12.00
C VAL A 57 -14.98 -15.69 11.48
N GLU A 58 -15.58 -16.50 12.37
CA GLU A 58 -16.48 -17.60 11.97
C GLU A 58 -17.72 -17.14 11.17
N ASP A 59 -18.21 -15.94 11.44
CA ASP A 59 -19.48 -15.41 10.89
C ASP A 59 -19.27 -14.19 9.99
N ALA A 60 -18.03 -13.85 9.68
CA ALA A 60 -17.71 -12.69 8.88
C ALA A 60 -18.21 -12.83 7.43
N LEU A 61 -18.86 -11.79 6.95
CA LEU A 61 -19.36 -11.64 5.60
C LEU A 61 -18.78 -10.37 4.98
N LEU A 62 -18.47 -10.42 3.69
CA LEU A 62 -18.30 -9.23 2.89
C LEU A 62 -19.60 -8.97 2.13
N ALA A 63 -20.17 -7.79 2.32
CA ALA A 63 -21.48 -7.42 1.77
C ALA A 63 -21.37 -6.26 0.79
N SER A 64 -22.03 -6.41 -0.35
CA SER A 64 -22.37 -5.33 -1.29
C SER A 64 -23.88 -5.11 -1.26
N ASP A 65 -24.36 -4.13 -2.02
CA ASP A 65 -25.80 -3.86 -2.14
C ASP A 65 -26.57 -5.02 -2.79
N GLU A 66 -25.90 -5.80 -3.64
CA GLU A 66 -26.53 -6.89 -4.42
C GLU A 66 -26.32 -8.28 -3.81
N ALA A 67 -25.20 -8.49 -3.10
CA ALA A 67 -24.75 -9.83 -2.72
C ALA A 67 -23.80 -9.82 -1.53
N THR A 68 -23.72 -10.97 -0.85
CA THR A 68 -22.75 -11.26 0.22
C THR A 68 -21.87 -12.46 -0.12
N VAL A 69 -20.66 -12.52 0.43
CA VAL A 69 -19.79 -13.69 0.38
C VAL A 69 -19.16 -13.92 1.76
N ARG A 70 -18.92 -15.18 2.15
CA ARG A 70 -18.24 -15.45 3.42
C ARG A 70 -16.81 -14.96 3.34
N LEU A 71 -16.38 -14.26 4.38
CA LEU A 71 -15.04 -13.72 4.51
C LEU A 71 -14.28 -14.54 5.53
N ILE A 72 -13.12 -15.07 5.14
CA ILE A 72 -12.21 -15.75 6.06
C ILE A 72 -10.92 -14.95 6.10
N ALA A 73 -10.52 -14.54 7.29
CA ALA A 73 -9.34 -13.70 7.51
C ALA A 73 -8.65 -14.08 8.82
N ARG A 74 -7.35 -13.77 8.95
CA ARG A 74 -6.62 -13.94 10.23
C ARG A 74 -7.09 -12.92 11.26
N GLU A 75 -7.36 -11.72 10.78
CA GLU A 75 -7.86 -10.59 11.52
C GLU A 75 -8.93 -9.91 10.67
N LEU A 76 -10.06 -9.56 11.27
CA LEU A 76 -11.11 -8.87 10.54
C LEU A 76 -10.70 -7.41 10.30
N PRO A 77 -10.86 -6.90 9.07
CA PRO A 77 -10.67 -5.48 8.82
C PRO A 77 -11.59 -4.64 9.69
N ARG A 78 -11.14 -3.42 10.03
CA ARG A 78 -11.98 -2.43 10.72
C ARG A 78 -13.27 -2.19 9.94
N GLU A 79 -14.34 -1.88 10.65
CA GLU A 79 -15.66 -1.62 10.07
C GLU A 79 -15.60 -0.55 8.97
N GLY A 80 -16.36 -0.77 7.90
CA GLY A 80 -16.49 0.15 6.78
C GLY A 80 -16.43 -0.53 5.43
N ARG A 81 -16.68 0.28 4.40
CA ARG A 81 -16.62 -0.15 3.00
C ARG A 81 -15.15 -0.15 2.56
N LEU A 82 -14.69 -1.27 2.01
CA LEU A 82 -13.31 -1.46 1.58
C LEU A 82 -13.23 -2.26 0.29
N GLU A 83 -12.07 -2.20 -0.35
CA GLU A 83 -11.70 -3.13 -1.42
C GLU A 83 -10.98 -4.33 -0.79
N ALA A 84 -11.65 -5.49 -0.81
CA ALA A 84 -11.11 -6.74 -0.32
C ALA A 84 -10.38 -7.48 -1.44
N ARG A 85 -9.14 -7.89 -1.18
CA ARG A 85 -8.34 -8.73 -2.07
C ARG A 85 -8.16 -10.10 -1.45
N GLY A 86 -8.44 -11.15 -2.21
CA GLY A 86 -8.34 -12.50 -1.69
C GLY A 86 -8.46 -13.58 -2.75
N GLN A 87 -8.26 -14.83 -2.34
CA GLN A 87 -8.55 -15.98 -3.18
C GLN A 87 -10.02 -16.37 -3.01
N PHE A 88 -10.74 -16.49 -4.12
CA PHE A 88 -12.13 -16.95 -4.10
C PHE A 88 -12.20 -18.47 -4.22
N LEU A 89 -12.94 -19.11 -3.33
CA LEU A 89 -13.11 -20.56 -3.28
C LEU A 89 -14.60 -20.93 -3.27
N ASP A 90 -14.98 -21.71 -4.27
CA ASP A 90 -16.19 -22.56 -4.25
C ASP A 90 -15.83 -23.91 -3.63
N ILE A 91 -16.20 -24.11 -2.36
CA ILE A 91 -15.81 -25.28 -1.57
C ILE A 91 -16.38 -26.57 -2.13
N GLY A 92 -17.57 -26.52 -2.74
CA GLY A 92 -18.21 -27.69 -3.34
C GLY A 92 -17.47 -28.26 -4.55
N ARG A 93 -16.43 -27.56 -5.05
CA ARG A 93 -15.53 -28.02 -6.12
C ARG A 93 -14.20 -28.56 -5.61
N MET A 94 -13.95 -28.46 -4.31
CA MET A 94 -12.72 -28.95 -3.68
C MET A 94 -12.92 -30.37 -3.17
N SER A 95 -11.82 -31.12 -3.11
CA SER A 95 -11.80 -32.38 -2.37
C SER A 95 -11.88 -32.09 -0.87
N PRO A 96 -12.57 -32.91 -0.06
CA PRO A 96 -12.50 -32.83 1.40
C PRO A 96 -11.08 -32.92 1.96
N ASP A 97 -10.17 -33.58 1.23
CA ASP A 97 -8.76 -33.76 1.62
C ASP A 97 -7.84 -32.67 1.04
N ASP A 98 -8.40 -31.60 0.45
CA ASP A 98 -7.60 -30.53 -0.15
C ASP A 98 -6.82 -29.76 0.94
N PRO A 99 -5.47 -29.67 0.82
CA PRO A 99 -4.64 -29.06 1.86
C PRO A 99 -4.93 -27.57 2.08
N ARG A 100 -5.60 -26.90 1.13
CA ARG A 100 -5.99 -25.49 1.27
C ARG A 100 -7.15 -25.27 2.24
N LEU A 101 -7.78 -26.34 2.74
CA LEU A 101 -8.81 -26.31 3.77
C LEU A 101 -8.24 -26.35 5.19
N ILE A 102 -6.94 -26.67 5.33
CA ILE A 102 -6.25 -26.74 6.62
C ILE A 102 -6.07 -25.34 7.23
N PRO A 103 -5.61 -24.31 6.50
CA PRO A 103 -5.56 -22.95 7.02
C PRO A 103 -6.93 -22.50 7.52
N PHE A 104 -6.97 -21.76 8.63
CA PHE A 104 -8.22 -21.25 9.24
C PHE A 104 -9.21 -22.31 9.72
N ASN A 105 -8.80 -23.58 9.80
CA ASN A 105 -9.65 -24.69 10.20
C ASN A 105 -10.97 -24.78 9.40
N LEU A 106 -10.89 -24.54 8.09
CA LEU A 106 -12.09 -24.51 7.22
C LEU A 106 -12.79 -25.86 7.20
N LEU A 107 -12.04 -26.96 7.26
CA LEU A 107 -12.62 -28.30 7.22
C LEU A 107 -13.61 -28.53 8.37
N ASP A 108 -13.26 -28.14 9.59
CA ASP A 108 -14.16 -28.27 10.74
C ASP A 108 -15.38 -27.36 10.57
N HIS A 109 -15.18 -26.11 10.12
CA HIS A 109 -16.29 -25.19 9.85
C HIS A 109 -17.28 -25.74 8.80
N ILE A 110 -16.75 -26.33 7.72
CA ILE A 110 -17.55 -26.96 6.67
C ILE A 110 -18.31 -28.16 7.24
N ARG A 111 -17.66 -29.02 8.03
CA ARG A 111 -18.31 -30.19 8.65
C ARG A 111 -19.37 -29.81 9.68
N THR A 112 -19.18 -28.75 10.45
CA THR A 112 -20.21 -28.23 11.36
C THR A 112 -21.43 -27.75 10.60
N ARG A 113 -21.23 -27.07 9.46
CA ARG A 113 -22.32 -26.49 8.66
C ARG A 113 -23.01 -27.52 7.76
N TYR A 114 -22.27 -28.51 7.29
CA TYR A 114 -22.72 -29.58 6.42
C TYR A 114 -22.36 -30.95 7.03
N PRO A 115 -23.02 -31.36 8.14
CA PRO A 115 -22.65 -32.55 8.88
C PRO A 115 -22.86 -33.86 8.11
N GLU A 116 -23.82 -33.88 7.19
CA GLU A 116 -24.25 -35.09 6.49
C GLU A 116 -23.64 -35.24 5.09
N ARG A 117 -23.01 -34.18 4.54
CA ARG A 117 -22.51 -34.19 3.16
C ARG A 117 -21.48 -33.10 2.91
N TRP A 118 -20.71 -33.26 1.84
CA TRP A 118 -19.95 -32.14 1.27
C TRP A 118 -20.90 -31.11 0.62
N PRO A 119 -20.60 -29.79 0.67
CA PRO A 119 -21.37 -28.78 -0.08
C PRO A 119 -21.35 -29.08 -1.59
N ARG A 120 -22.43 -28.74 -2.28
CA ARG A 120 -22.47 -28.80 -3.75
C ARG A 120 -21.76 -27.59 -4.35
N PRO A 121 -21.24 -27.68 -5.59
CA PRO A 121 -20.69 -26.52 -6.28
C PRO A 121 -21.66 -25.32 -6.25
N GLY A 122 -21.18 -24.18 -5.75
CA GLY A 122 -21.97 -22.95 -5.62
C GLY A 122 -22.66 -22.74 -4.28
N GLU A 123 -22.68 -23.72 -3.37
CA GLU A 123 -23.38 -23.60 -2.07
C GLU A 123 -22.56 -22.86 -1.02
N GLU A 124 -21.29 -23.21 -0.85
CA GLU A 124 -20.40 -22.57 0.14
C GLU A 124 -19.28 -21.82 -0.61
N LEU A 125 -19.41 -20.50 -0.62
CA LEU A 125 -18.54 -19.57 -1.35
C LEU A 125 -17.78 -18.70 -0.36
N ILE A 126 -16.45 -18.76 -0.44
CA ILE A 126 -15.54 -18.14 0.51
C ILE A 126 -14.58 -17.22 -0.22
N LEU A 127 -14.32 -16.05 0.38
CA LEU A 127 -13.19 -15.20 0.06
C LEU A 127 -12.13 -15.34 1.17
N LEU A 128 -11.02 -16.00 0.85
CA LEU A 128 -9.83 -16.02 1.70
C LEU A 128 -9.11 -14.68 1.59
N LEU A 129 -9.25 -13.83 2.60
CA LEU A 129 -8.71 -12.49 2.60
C LEU A 129 -7.18 -12.50 2.65
N ALA A 130 -6.56 -11.84 1.67
CA ALA A 130 -5.13 -11.62 1.61
C ALA A 130 -4.74 -10.19 2.01
N GLY A 131 -5.64 -9.21 1.81
CA GLY A 131 -5.41 -7.82 2.21
C GLY A 131 -6.59 -6.93 1.84
N THR A 132 -6.56 -5.70 2.35
CA THR A 132 -7.57 -4.69 2.07
C THR A 132 -6.93 -3.37 1.68
N THR A 133 -7.64 -2.59 0.87
CA THR A 133 -7.31 -1.19 0.59
C THR A 133 -8.57 -0.34 0.72
N PRO A 134 -8.44 0.98 0.93
CA PRO A 134 -9.57 1.89 0.81
C PRO A 134 -10.25 1.74 -0.57
N PRO A 135 -11.56 1.97 -0.67
CA PRO A 135 -12.24 2.00 -1.97
C PRO A 135 -11.60 3.04 -2.90
N PRO A 136 -11.65 2.82 -4.23
CA PRO A 136 -11.17 3.80 -5.20
C PRO A 136 -11.86 5.17 -4.99
N PRO A 137 -11.13 6.28 -5.16
CA PRO A 137 -11.71 7.62 -5.04
C PRO A 137 -12.79 7.87 -6.10
N ALA A 138 -13.53 8.97 -5.95
CA ALA A 138 -14.47 9.40 -6.98
C ALA A 138 -13.74 9.68 -8.30
N VAL A 139 -14.33 9.21 -9.41
CA VAL A 139 -13.78 9.36 -10.76
C VAL A 139 -14.72 10.19 -11.62
N ASP A 140 -14.20 10.73 -12.72
CA ASP A 140 -15.02 11.34 -13.77
C ASP A 140 -16.10 10.35 -14.20
N ALA A 141 -17.35 10.76 -14.06
CA ALA A 141 -18.49 9.92 -14.34
C ALA A 141 -18.72 9.68 -15.84
N THR A 142 -18.16 10.52 -16.70
CA THR A 142 -18.34 10.43 -18.17
C THR A 142 -17.26 9.61 -18.86
N ALA A 143 -16.05 9.58 -18.30
CA ALA A 143 -14.93 8.78 -18.79
C ALA A 143 -14.23 8.03 -17.64
N PRO A 144 -14.94 7.17 -16.88
CA PRO A 144 -14.36 6.46 -15.75
C PRO A 144 -13.34 5.41 -16.23
N PRO A 145 -12.32 5.08 -15.40
CA PRO A 145 -11.50 3.91 -15.62
C PRO A 145 -12.35 2.63 -15.70
N LEU A 146 -11.98 1.69 -16.58
CA LEU A 146 -12.68 0.41 -16.73
C LEU A 146 -12.85 -0.31 -15.39
N ARG A 147 -11.80 -0.28 -14.56
CA ARG A 147 -11.77 -0.86 -13.21
C ARG A 147 -12.86 -0.32 -12.28
N SER A 148 -13.11 0.98 -12.31
CA SER A 148 -14.15 1.62 -11.49
C SER A 148 -15.54 1.11 -11.85
N VAL A 149 -15.82 0.94 -13.15
CA VAL A 149 -17.11 0.42 -13.62
C VAL A 149 -17.31 -1.04 -13.23
N ALA A 150 -16.26 -1.87 -13.29
CA ALA A 150 -16.36 -3.28 -12.94
C ALA A 150 -16.48 -3.54 -11.43
N LEU A 151 -15.88 -2.69 -10.59
CA LEU A 151 -15.95 -2.82 -9.14
C LEU A 151 -17.24 -2.23 -8.55
N GLU A 152 -17.76 -1.16 -9.14
CA GLU A 152 -18.93 -0.43 -8.64
C GLU A 152 -19.92 -0.08 -9.76
N PRO A 153 -20.49 -1.08 -10.45
CA PRO A 153 -21.32 -0.82 -11.63
C PRO A 153 -22.58 -0.01 -11.31
N ALA A 154 -23.13 -0.13 -10.10
CA ALA A 154 -24.30 0.64 -9.65
C ALA A 154 -24.10 2.16 -9.74
N ARG A 155 -22.86 2.67 -9.66
CA ARG A 155 -22.55 4.11 -9.81
C ARG A 155 -22.73 4.62 -11.25
N PHE A 156 -22.74 3.69 -12.20
CA PHE A 156 -22.73 3.98 -13.63
C PHE A 156 -23.93 3.39 -14.38
N GLU A 157 -24.71 2.50 -13.76
CA GLU A 157 -25.87 1.85 -14.39
C GLU A 157 -26.78 2.85 -15.10
N GLY A 158 -27.13 2.55 -16.35
CA GLY A 158 -27.97 3.41 -17.19
C GLY A 158 -27.29 4.69 -17.69
N ARG A 159 -26.06 5.00 -17.27
CA ARG A 159 -25.31 6.18 -17.71
C ARG A 159 -24.49 5.88 -18.95
N ARG A 160 -24.37 6.88 -19.82
CA ARG A 160 -23.47 6.83 -20.97
C ARG A 160 -22.05 7.19 -20.52
N VAL A 161 -21.10 6.31 -20.80
CA VAL A 161 -19.69 6.44 -20.40
C VAL A 161 -18.77 6.15 -21.58
N ALA A 162 -17.53 6.65 -21.51
CA ALA A 162 -16.45 6.33 -22.44
C ALA A 162 -15.35 5.52 -21.73
N ILE A 163 -15.19 4.26 -22.12
CA ILE A 163 -14.22 3.33 -21.50
C ILE A 163 -13.06 3.08 -22.45
N LEU A 164 -11.86 3.26 -21.92
CA LEU A 164 -10.60 2.90 -22.58
C LEU A 164 -10.20 1.48 -22.19
N GLY A 165 -9.87 0.64 -23.16
CA GLY A 165 -9.39 -0.72 -22.91
C GLY A 165 -8.77 -1.37 -24.14
N GLN A 166 -8.02 -2.45 -23.93
CA GLN A 166 -7.52 -3.29 -25.00
C GLN A 166 -8.62 -4.19 -25.53
N PHE A 167 -8.77 -4.25 -26.84
CA PHE A 167 -9.67 -5.20 -27.50
C PHE A 167 -9.17 -6.63 -27.33
N ARG A 168 -10.03 -7.54 -26.86
CA ARG A 168 -9.70 -8.96 -26.58
C ARG A 168 -10.52 -9.96 -27.39
N GLY A 169 -11.18 -9.48 -28.44
CA GLY A 169 -12.08 -10.28 -29.27
C GLY A 169 -13.29 -10.78 -28.49
N ARG A 170 -13.91 -11.86 -28.96
CA ARG A 170 -15.06 -12.53 -28.32
C ARG A 170 -14.60 -13.38 -27.14
N ASN A 171 -13.98 -12.72 -26.16
CA ASN A 171 -13.43 -13.34 -24.96
C ASN A 171 -12.41 -14.46 -25.27
N LEU A 172 -11.54 -14.25 -26.28
CA LEU A 172 -10.59 -15.26 -26.79
C LEU A 172 -9.53 -15.73 -25.77
N PHE A 173 -9.48 -15.07 -24.61
CA PHE A 173 -8.52 -15.27 -23.54
C PHE A 173 -9.17 -15.69 -22.22
N GLY A 174 -10.49 -15.90 -22.18
CA GLY A 174 -11.19 -16.23 -20.94
C GLY A 174 -11.06 -15.13 -19.87
N ASP A 175 -11.16 -13.87 -20.30
CA ASP A 175 -11.05 -12.70 -19.44
C ASP A 175 -12.33 -12.52 -18.58
N LEU A 176 -13.48 -13.02 -19.03
CA LEU A 176 -14.76 -12.98 -18.31
C LEU A 176 -15.52 -14.31 -18.40
N PRO A 177 -16.55 -14.54 -17.56
CA PRO A 177 -17.54 -15.58 -17.80
C PRO A 177 -18.29 -15.38 -19.13
N GLU A 178 -19.17 -16.33 -19.45
CA GLU A 178 -20.06 -16.22 -20.61
C GLU A 178 -20.84 -14.90 -20.60
N ALA A 179 -21.06 -14.34 -21.80
CA ALA A 179 -21.73 -13.05 -21.94
C ALA A 179 -23.10 -13.04 -21.27
N PRO A 180 -23.49 -11.93 -20.61
CA PRO A 180 -24.74 -11.88 -19.84
C PRO A 180 -25.99 -11.95 -20.72
N ALA A 181 -25.88 -11.54 -21.98
CA ALA A 181 -26.95 -11.60 -22.98
C ALA A 181 -26.39 -11.97 -24.37
N PRO A 182 -27.20 -12.57 -25.25
CA PRO A 182 -26.78 -12.83 -26.63
C PRO A 182 -26.68 -11.52 -27.42
N SER A 183 -25.62 -11.36 -28.20
CA SER A 183 -25.50 -10.26 -29.14
C SER A 183 -24.76 -10.68 -30.40
N LYS A 184 -25.21 -10.16 -31.56
CA LYS A 184 -24.52 -10.36 -32.84
C LYS A 184 -23.06 -9.89 -32.76
N TRP A 185 -22.88 -8.73 -32.14
CA TRP A 185 -21.57 -8.13 -31.90
C TRP A 185 -21.32 -8.06 -30.40
N GLN A 186 -20.42 -8.91 -29.94
CA GLN A 186 -19.92 -8.89 -28.57
C GLN A 186 -18.41 -9.13 -28.55
N PHE A 187 -17.72 -8.38 -27.72
CA PHE A 187 -16.30 -8.51 -27.49
C PHE A 187 -15.94 -8.03 -26.08
N VAL A 188 -14.73 -8.34 -25.63
CA VAL A 188 -14.23 -7.95 -24.31
C VAL A 188 -13.22 -6.82 -24.45
N LEU A 189 -13.33 -5.83 -23.57
CA LEU A 189 -12.26 -4.88 -23.29
C LEU A 189 -11.51 -5.32 -22.03
N ARG A 190 -10.20 -5.16 -22.02
CA ARG A 190 -9.35 -5.40 -20.84
C ARG A 190 -8.50 -4.18 -20.52
N ALA A 191 -8.40 -3.85 -19.24
CA ALA A 191 -7.43 -2.91 -18.71
C ALA A 191 -6.91 -3.47 -17.37
N THR A 192 -5.60 -3.50 -17.19
CA THR A 192 -4.93 -4.00 -15.97
C THR A 192 -5.44 -5.39 -15.52
N ASP A 193 -6.11 -5.43 -14.37
CA ASP A 193 -6.71 -6.56 -13.65
C ASP A 193 -8.21 -6.71 -13.94
N THR A 194 -8.75 -5.98 -14.91
CA THR A 194 -10.19 -5.88 -15.12
C THR A 194 -10.57 -6.11 -16.58
N ALA A 195 -11.73 -6.72 -16.80
CA ALA A 195 -12.33 -6.87 -18.11
C ALA A 195 -13.80 -6.46 -18.08
N LEU A 196 -14.32 -6.02 -19.23
CA LEU A 196 -15.71 -5.59 -19.40
C LEU A 196 -16.24 -6.06 -20.75
N TRP A 197 -17.46 -6.60 -20.78
CA TRP A 197 -18.13 -6.92 -22.04
C TRP A 197 -18.56 -5.63 -22.76
N VAL A 198 -18.47 -5.64 -24.09
CA VAL A 198 -19.12 -4.67 -24.97
C VAL A 198 -20.07 -5.45 -25.86
N MET A 199 -21.32 -5.01 -25.94
CA MET A 199 -22.36 -5.64 -26.74
C MET A 199 -23.04 -4.63 -27.66
N GLY A 200 -23.68 -5.11 -28.73
CA GLY A 200 -24.44 -4.27 -29.67
C GLY A 200 -23.58 -3.46 -30.66
N LEU A 201 -22.26 -3.45 -30.47
CA LEU A 201 -21.33 -2.63 -31.26
C LEU A 201 -20.41 -3.48 -32.10
N GLN A 202 -20.41 -3.25 -33.41
CA GLN A 202 -19.39 -3.82 -34.30
C GLN A 202 -18.03 -3.16 -34.00
N PRO A 203 -16.93 -3.90 -33.79
CA PRO A 203 -15.62 -3.32 -33.52
C PRO A 203 -14.95 -2.81 -34.81
N ARG A 204 -15.61 -1.85 -35.45
CA ARG A 204 -15.22 -1.23 -36.72
C ARG A 204 -15.23 0.28 -36.57
N GLY A 205 -14.17 0.92 -37.03
CA GLY A 205 -14.08 2.37 -37.15
C GLY A 205 -13.75 2.79 -38.58
N LYS A 206 -13.38 4.07 -38.75
CA LYS A 206 -13.03 4.62 -40.07
C LYS A 206 -11.77 3.98 -40.66
N THR A 207 -10.79 3.67 -39.81
CA THR A 207 -9.44 3.21 -40.20
C THR A 207 -9.14 1.77 -39.78
N PHE A 208 -10.10 1.05 -39.20
CA PHE A 208 -9.91 -0.32 -38.74
C PHE A 208 -11.21 -1.12 -38.79
N ASN A 209 -11.07 -2.44 -38.90
CA ASN A 209 -12.17 -3.39 -38.81
C ASN A 209 -11.66 -4.66 -38.13
N PHE A 210 -11.93 -4.80 -36.83
CA PHE A 210 -11.47 -5.95 -36.06
C PHE A 210 -12.45 -7.11 -36.19
N ASP A 211 -11.91 -8.32 -36.27
CA ASP A 211 -12.67 -9.55 -36.20
C ASP A 211 -12.64 -10.09 -34.75
N PRO A 212 -13.78 -10.16 -34.03
CA PRO A 212 -13.84 -10.73 -32.69
C PRO A 212 -13.34 -12.17 -32.59
N GLY A 213 -13.30 -12.93 -33.69
CA GLY A 213 -12.81 -14.30 -33.73
C GLY A 213 -11.29 -14.42 -33.92
N LYS A 214 -10.59 -13.34 -34.28
CA LYS A 214 -9.16 -13.41 -34.64
C LYS A 214 -8.28 -12.82 -33.54
N ARG A 215 -7.36 -13.64 -33.01
CA ARG A 215 -6.38 -13.20 -32.01
C ARG A 215 -5.44 -12.11 -32.53
N ILE A 216 -5.16 -12.06 -33.83
CA ILE A 216 -4.28 -11.05 -34.46
C ILE A 216 -4.80 -9.62 -34.26
N ASP A 217 -6.13 -9.45 -34.15
CA ASP A 217 -6.76 -8.13 -33.97
C ASP A 217 -6.82 -7.70 -32.50
N SER A 218 -6.42 -8.56 -31.56
CA SER A 218 -6.42 -8.27 -30.13
C SER A 218 -5.22 -7.43 -29.66
N GLY A 219 -5.33 -6.83 -28.48
CA GLY A 219 -4.28 -6.02 -27.85
C GLY A 219 -4.25 -4.56 -28.31
N ARG A 220 -5.03 -4.19 -29.34
CA ARG A 220 -5.20 -2.79 -29.77
C ARG A 220 -6.01 -2.02 -28.73
N TRP A 221 -5.55 -0.83 -28.37
CA TRP A 221 -6.28 0.07 -27.48
C TRP A 221 -7.41 0.76 -28.23
N VAL A 222 -8.59 0.71 -27.63
CA VAL A 222 -9.79 1.33 -28.16
C VAL A 222 -10.52 2.09 -27.06
N LYS A 223 -11.14 3.20 -27.44
CA LYS A 223 -12.10 3.91 -26.60
C LYS A 223 -13.50 3.59 -27.11
N VAL A 224 -14.31 3.03 -26.23
CA VAL A 224 -15.69 2.63 -26.52
C VAL A 224 -16.64 3.51 -25.71
N GLN A 225 -17.59 4.16 -26.38
CA GLN A 225 -18.70 4.82 -25.71
C GLN A 225 -19.91 3.89 -25.68
N GLY A 226 -20.63 3.87 -24.57
CA GLY A 226 -21.84 3.07 -24.44
C GLY A 226 -22.58 3.34 -23.14
N THR A 227 -23.75 2.74 -23.00
CA THR A 227 -24.52 2.78 -21.76
C THR A 227 -24.15 1.59 -20.89
N VAL A 228 -23.82 1.83 -19.62
CA VAL A 228 -23.55 0.74 -18.67
C VAL A 228 -24.84 0.00 -18.36
N ARG A 229 -24.75 -1.32 -18.38
CA ARG A 229 -25.83 -2.24 -18.05
C ARG A 229 -25.32 -3.35 -17.15
N THR A 230 -26.20 -3.86 -16.30
CA THR A 230 -25.93 -5.00 -15.41
C THR A 230 -27.00 -6.07 -15.53
N ALA A 231 -26.59 -7.33 -15.43
CA ALA A 231 -27.47 -8.49 -15.34
C ALA A 231 -26.66 -9.71 -14.91
N LYS A 232 -27.29 -10.58 -14.10
CA LYS A 232 -26.67 -11.81 -13.59
C LYS A 232 -25.32 -11.55 -12.90
N GLY A 233 -25.15 -10.40 -12.25
CA GLY A 233 -23.90 -10.00 -11.60
C GLY A 233 -22.78 -9.53 -12.55
N LEU A 234 -22.94 -9.62 -13.87
CA LEU A 234 -21.98 -9.06 -14.83
C LEU A 234 -22.40 -7.66 -15.27
N THR A 235 -21.38 -6.88 -15.63
CA THR A 235 -21.52 -5.54 -16.20
C THR A 235 -21.06 -5.56 -17.65
N TRP A 236 -21.74 -4.80 -18.51
CA TRP A 236 -21.31 -4.57 -19.88
C TRP A 236 -21.63 -3.15 -20.35
N LEU A 237 -21.01 -2.76 -21.46
CA LEU A 237 -21.41 -1.59 -22.22
C LEU A 237 -22.31 -2.00 -23.37
N ASP A 238 -23.50 -1.42 -23.43
CA ASP A 238 -24.28 -1.36 -24.66
C ASP A 238 -23.65 -0.29 -25.56
N GLY A 239 -22.81 -0.74 -26.48
CA GLY A 239 -21.85 0.09 -27.21
C GLY A 239 -22.49 0.90 -28.32
N THR A 240 -22.03 2.15 -28.47
CA THR A 240 -22.54 3.12 -29.46
C THR A 240 -21.47 3.56 -30.43
N THR A 241 -20.25 3.83 -29.95
CA THR A 241 -19.12 4.25 -30.80
C THR A 241 -17.83 3.57 -30.34
N ILE A 242 -16.92 3.34 -31.29
CA ILE A 242 -15.57 2.82 -31.04
C ILE A 242 -14.55 3.58 -31.87
N GLU A 243 -13.44 3.94 -31.25
CA GLU A 243 -12.31 4.58 -31.91
C GLU A 243 -10.99 3.97 -31.41
N LEU A 244 -9.96 4.02 -32.26
CA LEU A 244 -8.61 3.67 -31.83
C LEU A 244 -8.12 4.71 -30.82
N ALA A 245 -7.44 4.23 -29.79
CA ALA A 245 -6.86 5.07 -28.76
C ALA A 245 -5.40 4.66 -28.54
N GLN A 246 -4.64 5.55 -27.89
CA GLN A 246 -3.33 5.21 -27.39
C GLN A 246 -3.47 4.42 -26.08
N ALA A 247 -2.45 3.63 -25.76
CA ALA A 247 -2.35 3.06 -24.43
C ALA A 247 -2.37 4.21 -23.40
N PRO A 248 -3.09 4.07 -22.27
CA PRO A 248 -2.93 4.99 -21.16
C PRO A 248 -1.45 5.04 -20.82
N ALA A 249 -0.91 6.25 -20.68
CA ALA A 249 0.40 6.40 -20.06
C ALA A 249 0.31 5.71 -18.71
N GLU A 250 1.11 4.67 -18.52
CA GLU A 250 1.21 3.97 -17.25
C GLU A 250 1.67 5.03 -16.26
N SER A 251 0.71 5.59 -15.50
CA SER A 251 1.04 6.40 -14.35
C SER A 251 1.60 5.43 -13.34
N ALA A 252 2.87 5.08 -13.52
CA ALA A 252 3.73 4.85 -12.39
C ALA A 252 3.65 6.15 -11.58
N ALA A 253 2.64 6.23 -10.71
CA ALA A 253 2.84 6.90 -9.45
C ALA A 253 3.93 6.07 -8.76
N GLU A 254 5.18 6.29 -9.19
CA GLU A 254 6.32 6.16 -8.32
C GLU A 254 5.93 7.07 -7.15
N VAL A 255 5.41 6.43 -6.10
CA VAL A 255 5.31 7.07 -4.81
C VAL A 255 6.76 7.37 -4.50
N GLU A 256 7.17 8.61 -4.74
CA GLU A 256 8.44 9.13 -4.27
C GLU A 256 8.35 8.96 -2.75
N ILE A 257 8.92 7.86 -2.25
CA ILE A 257 8.95 7.57 -0.83
C ILE A 257 9.80 8.69 -0.26
N ALA A 258 9.15 9.69 0.34
CA ALA A 258 9.87 10.75 1.03
C ALA A 258 10.88 10.07 1.96
N PRO A 259 12.17 10.45 1.89
CA PRO A 259 13.18 9.81 2.71
C PRO A 259 12.73 9.85 4.18
N PRO A 260 12.99 8.77 4.95
CA PRO A 260 12.60 8.74 6.35
C PRO A 260 13.15 9.97 7.07
N PRO A 261 12.40 10.55 8.03
CA PRO A 261 12.86 11.75 8.72
C PRO A 261 14.22 11.48 9.39
N PRO A 262 15.11 12.49 9.44
CA PRO A 262 16.43 12.34 10.05
C PRO A 262 16.31 11.91 11.53
N ALA A 263 17.15 10.95 11.95
CA ALA A 263 17.15 10.48 13.33
C ALA A 263 17.60 11.57 14.31
N PRO A 264 17.06 11.62 15.55
CA PRO A 264 17.41 12.64 16.52
C PRO A 264 18.88 12.59 16.94
N VAL A 265 19.42 13.73 17.37
CA VAL A 265 20.72 13.83 18.05
C VAL A 265 20.49 13.55 19.53
N GLU A 266 21.26 12.64 20.10
CA GLU A 266 21.16 12.27 21.52
C GLU A 266 22.44 12.68 22.26
N VAL A 267 22.27 13.07 23.52
CA VAL A 267 23.38 13.34 24.44
C VAL A 267 23.80 12.03 25.10
N LEU A 268 25.02 11.59 24.82
CA LEU A 268 25.57 10.35 25.37
C LEU A 268 26.24 10.56 26.73
N PHE A 269 26.87 11.72 26.92
CA PHE A 269 27.63 12.03 28.12
C PHE A 269 27.72 13.54 28.34
N THR A 270 27.71 13.96 29.60
CA THR A 270 27.97 15.33 30.04
C THR A 270 28.99 15.32 31.19
N ALA A 271 29.87 16.31 31.21
CA ALA A 271 30.75 16.62 32.33
C ALA A 271 30.79 18.15 32.51
N PRO A 272 30.29 18.71 33.62
CA PRO A 272 29.69 18.03 34.77
C PRO A 272 28.45 17.20 34.42
N THR A 273 28.20 16.19 35.23
CA THR A 273 27.01 15.34 35.18
C THR A 273 25.81 16.02 35.86
N GLU A 274 24.60 15.55 35.59
CA GLU A 274 23.39 16.09 36.22
C GLU A 274 23.45 15.94 37.75
N GLY A 275 23.25 17.05 38.46
CA GLY A 275 23.29 17.10 39.92
C GLY A 275 24.68 17.03 40.54
N GLU A 276 25.76 17.11 39.74
CA GLU A 276 27.13 17.08 40.25
C GLU A 276 27.39 18.25 41.21
N THR A 277 28.16 18.00 42.28
CA THR A 277 28.47 18.99 43.31
C THR A 277 29.97 19.20 43.41
N ASP A 278 30.37 20.33 43.99
CA ASP A 278 31.79 20.72 44.14
C ASP A 278 32.53 20.85 42.80
N VAL A 279 31.80 21.25 41.74
CA VAL A 279 32.38 21.49 40.42
C VAL A 279 33.26 22.74 40.46
N LYS A 280 34.50 22.65 39.96
CA LYS A 280 35.43 23.79 39.95
C LYS A 280 34.82 25.00 39.25
N VAL A 281 35.05 26.20 39.78
CA VAL A 281 34.44 27.43 39.24
C VAL A 281 34.91 27.77 37.82
N GLY A 282 36.06 27.24 37.40
CA GLY A 282 36.60 27.37 36.04
C GLY A 282 36.38 26.15 35.14
N GLU A 283 35.60 25.16 35.58
CA GLU A 283 35.37 23.92 34.82
C GLU A 283 34.65 24.20 33.50
N ARG A 284 34.98 23.42 32.47
CA ARG A 284 34.30 23.49 31.17
C ARG A 284 33.20 22.45 31.13
N LEU A 285 32.06 22.82 30.58
CA LEU A 285 31.05 21.83 30.24
C LEU A 285 31.50 21.10 28.97
N ARG A 286 31.51 19.77 29.01
CA ARG A 286 31.75 18.89 27.87
C ARG A 286 30.56 18.01 27.64
N MET A 287 30.18 17.86 26.39
CA MET A 287 29.07 17.01 25.99
C MET A 287 29.46 16.14 24.80
N GLN A 288 29.18 14.84 24.90
CA GLN A 288 29.37 13.87 23.83
C GLN A 288 28.03 13.59 23.16
N LEU A 289 27.98 13.68 21.83
CA LEU A 289 26.75 13.46 21.07
C LEU A 289 26.80 12.17 20.27
N SER A 290 25.63 11.58 20.05
CA SER A 290 25.50 10.37 19.23
C SER A 290 25.75 10.64 17.74
N ARG A 291 25.55 11.89 17.30
CA ARG A 291 25.61 12.29 15.89
C ARG A 291 26.25 13.68 15.71
N ASP A 292 26.54 14.03 14.46
CA ASP A 292 27.14 15.32 14.13
C ASP A 292 26.12 16.45 14.33
N LEU A 293 26.54 17.48 15.06
CA LEU A 293 25.74 18.68 15.34
C LEU A 293 26.02 19.77 14.31
N ASP A 294 25.01 20.56 13.93
CA ASP A 294 25.23 21.84 13.24
C ASP A 294 25.55 22.94 14.28
N PRO A 295 26.78 23.48 14.33
CA PRO A 295 27.16 24.50 15.30
C PRO A 295 26.39 25.81 15.15
N ALA A 296 25.91 26.12 13.94
CA ALA A 296 25.11 27.33 13.72
C ALA A 296 23.75 27.25 14.44
N SER A 297 23.23 26.04 14.64
CA SER A 297 21.96 25.81 15.35
C SER A 297 22.03 26.11 16.85
N LEU A 298 23.23 26.18 17.46
CA LEU A 298 23.43 26.50 18.88
C LEU A 298 23.18 27.96 19.22
N LYS A 299 23.28 28.86 18.23
CA LYS A 299 23.16 30.30 18.44
C LYS A 299 21.79 30.63 19.04
N ASP A 300 21.78 31.41 20.13
CA ASP A 300 20.59 31.85 20.87
C ASP A 300 19.73 30.70 21.47
N ARG A 301 20.21 29.46 21.43
CA ARG A 301 19.51 28.26 21.90
C ARG A 301 20.17 27.54 23.08
N VAL A 302 21.27 28.09 23.59
CA VAL A 302 21.90 27.64 24.83
C VAL A 302 21.92 28.79 25.83
N ARG A 303 21.46 28.55 27.05
CA ARG A 303 21.44 29.54 28.13
C ARG A 303 22.10 28.96 29.37
N ILE A 304 22.86 29.78 30.08
CA ILE A 304 23.46 29.42 31.36
C ILE A 304 23.04 30.48 32.38
N THR A 305 22.46 30.05 33.50
CA THR A 305 21.98 30.92 34.57
C THR A 305 22.31 30.32 35.93
N TYR A 306 22.22 31.13 36.99
CA TYR A 306 22.18 30.63 38.36
C TYR A 306 20.73 30.38 38.76
N ASP A 307 20.49 29.33 39.53
CA ASP A 307 19.16 29.03 40.06
C ASP A 307 18.90 29.84 41.35
N LYS A 308 18.80 31.16 41.19
CA LYS A 308 18.24 32.06 42.21
C LYS A 308 16.92 32.62 41.70
N ALA A 309 15.89 32.61 42.54
CA ALA A 309 14.60 33.19 42.26
C ALA A 309 14.76 34.68 41.90
N SER A 310 14.73 35.00 40.60
CA SER A 310 14.83 36.33 39.95
C SER A 310 16.19 36.74 39.35
N SER A 311 17.19 35.87 39.17
CA SER A 311 18.36 36.26 38.37
C SER A 311 18.09 36.10 36.87
N THR A 312 17.90 37.23 36.17
CA THR A 312 17.94 37.33 34.70
C THR A 312 19.37 37.34 34.14
N ASP A 313 20.37 37.14 35.01
CA ASP A 313 21.78 37.21 34.67
C ASP A 313 22.19 35.98 33.86
N VAL A 314 22.20 36.14 32.53
CA VAL A 314 22.71 35.15 31.59
C VAL A 314 24.23 35.17 31.64
N ILE A 315 24.82 34.03 31.97
CA ILE A 315 26.26 33.84 32.00
C ILE A 315 26.75 33.77 30.55
N THR A 316 27.67 34.65 30.18
CA THR A 316 28.30 34.63 28.85
C THR A 316 29.28 33.46 28.74
N PHE A 317 29.30 32.79 27.59
CA PHE A 317 30.17 31.66 27.33
C PHE A 317 30.63 31.62 25.88
N ALA A 318 31.67 30.83 25.61
CA ALA A 318 32.06 30.40 24.27
C ALA A 318 31.73 28.91 24.11
N ALA A 319 31.08 28.56 23.00
CA ALA A 319 30.80 27.17 22.64
C ALA A 319 31.68 26.77 21.45
N THR A 320 32.36 25.64 21.55
CA THR A 320 33.20 25.07 20.50
C THR A 320 32.73 23.65 20.22
N TYR A 321 32.35 23.37 18.99
CA TYR A 321 31.99 22.03 18.56
C TYR A 321 33.11 21.40 17.73
N THR A 322 33.50 20.19 18.11
CA THR A 322 34.54 19.39 17.42
C THR A 322 33.84 18.20 16.76
N ARG A 323 33.88 18.13 15.42
CA ARG A 323 33.14 17.12 14.67
C ARG A 323 33.80 15.73 14.80
N GLU A 324 35.13 15.69 14.85
CA GLU A 324 35.94 14.47 14.86
C GLU A 324 35.56 13.53 16.00
N ASN A 325 35.23 14.08 17.16
CA ASN A 325 34.80 13.34 18.33
C ASN A 325 33.36 13.66 18.74
N ARG A 326 32.57 14.37 17.92
CA ARG A 326 31.19 14.78 18.23
C ARG A 326 31.03 15.42 19.62
N SER A 327 31.99 16.28 19.97
CA SER A 327 32.05 16.89 21.29
C SER A 327 31.70 18.38 21.23
N LEU A 328 30.80 18.81 22.12
CA LEU A 328 30.53 20.21 22.38
C LEU A 328 31.23 20.60 23.69
N GLU A 329 32.15 21.56 23.61
CA GLU A 329 32.72 22.21 24.78
C GLU A 329 32.10 23.59 24.98
N ILE A 330 31.63 23.89 26.20
CA ILE A 330 31.14 25.20 26.59
C ILE A 330 32.01 25.73 27.73
N LYS A 331 32.60 26.90 27.49
CA LYS A 331 33.49 27.57 28.43
C LYS A 331 32.87 28.90 28.87
N PRO A 332 32.52 29.07 30.15
CA PRO A 332 32.13 30.37 30.70
C PRO A 332 33.22 31.43 30.44
N SER A 333 32.82 32.66 30.11
CA SER A 333 33.76 33.76 29.84
C SER A 333 34.47 34.25 31.10
N GLN A 334 33.86 34.05 32.27
CA GLN A 334 34.42 34.33 33.60
C GLN A 334 34.22 33.09 34.48
N PRO A 335 35.05 32.88 35.52
CA PRO A 335 34.81 31.85 36.51
C PRO A 335 33.41 31.98 37.11
N LEU A 336 32.73 30.86 37.27
CA LEU A 336 31.41 30.80 37.88
C LEU A 336 31.48 31.20 39.36
N ALA A 337 30.44 31.82 39.89
CA ALA A 337 30.33 32.11 41.31
C ALA A 337 30.40 30.80 42.13
N PRO A 338 31.15 30.77 43.24
CA PRO A 338 31.28 29.58 44.08
C PRO A 338 29.99 29.27 44.82
N PHE A 339 29.77 27.99 45.12
CA PHE A 339 28.61 27.48 45.87
C PHE A 339 27.26 27.91 45.30
N GLN A 340 27.16 28.00 43.96
CA GLN A 340 25.92 28.30 43.25
C GLN A 340 25.43 27.09 42.47
N LEU A 341 24.11 26.92 42.43
CA LEU A 341 23.45 26.00 41.50
C LEU A 341 23.42 26.66 40.12
N VAL A 342 24.08 26.02 39.16
CA VAL A 342 24.14 26.43 37.76
C VAL A 342 23.13 25.62 36.97
N ARG A 343 22.37 26.31 36.12
CA ARG A 343 21.40 25.73 35.21
C ARG A 343 21.82 26.03 33.76
N ILE A 344 21.91 25.00 32.94
CA ILE A 344 22.20 25.10 31.51
C ILE A 344 21.00 24.57 30.74
N GLU A 345 20.40 25.41 29.90
CA GLU A 345 19.23 25.07 29.11
C GLU A 345 19.61 24.96 27.63
N PHE A 346 19.30 23.81 27.03
CA PHE A 346 19.35 23.57 25.59
C PHE A 346 17.92 23.64 25.04
N LEU A 347 17.65 24.67 24.24
CA LEU A 347 16.32 24.99 23.76
C LEU A 347 15.99 24.28 22.43
N ALA A 348 14.70 24.26 22.09
CA ALA A 348 14.22 23.71 20.83
C ALA A 348 14.84 24.38 19.60
N GLY A 349 15.10 23.58 18.57
CA GLY A 349 15.62 24.03 17.28
C GLY A 349 17.13 23.88 17.11
N ILE A 350 17.81 23.20 18.04
CA ILE A 350 19.16 22.69 17.83
C ILE A 350 19.07 21.43 16.96
N THR A 351 19.91 21.33 15.93
CA THR A 351 19.82 20.27 14.91
C THR A 351 21.19 19.67 14.58
N GLY A 352 21.18 18.42 14.14
CA GLY A 352 22.28 17.76 13.49
C GLY A 352 22.51 18.28 12.07
N THR A 353 23.66 17.96 11.49
CA THR A 353 24.01 18.36 10.11
C THR A 353 23.10 17.73 9.05
N ASP A 354 22.37 16.67 9.41
CA ASP A 354 21.40 15.97 8.57
C ASP A 354 19.94 16.38 8.87
N GLY A 355 19.73 17.38 9.73
CA GLY A 355 18.40 17.86 10.11
C GLY A 355 17.76 17.14 11.30
N GLY A 356 18.43 16.15 11.89
CA GLY A 356 17.94 15.46 13.09
C GLY A 356 17.84 16.41 14.28
N PRO A 357 16.72 16.47 15.02
CA PRO A 357 16.59 17.40 16.15
C PRO A 357 17.36 16.90 17.38
N LEU A 358 17.94 17.83 18.15
CA LEU A 358 18.30 17.60 19.54
C LEU A 358 17.10 17.98 20.41
N ALA A 359 16.62 17.05 21.23
CA ALA A 359 15.51 17.33 22.14
C ALA A 359 15.92 18.40 23.18
N PRO A 360 15.02 19.36 23.52
CA PRO A 360 15.32 20.33 24.57
C PRO A 360 15.56 19.63 25.90
N PHE A 361 16.58 20.05 26.63
CA PHE A 361 16.87 19.52 27.96
C PHE A 361 17.61 20.55 28.81
N THR A 362 17.64 20.28 30.11
CA THR A 362 18.32 21.11 31.10
C THR A 362 19.35 20.27 31.83
N LEU A 363 20.53 20.83 32.04
CA LEU A 363 21.60 20.28 32.87
C LEU A 363 21.78 21.17 34.10
N THR A 364 21.84 20.59 35.29
CA THR A 364 22.13 21.31 36.53
C THR A 364 23.34 20.75 37.27
N PHE A 365 24.13 21.62 37.91
CA PHE A 365 25.23 21.23 38.79
C PHE A 365 25.57 22.35 39.78
N THR A 366 26.25 22.03 40.87
CA THR A 366 26.64 22.99 41.93
C THR A 366 28.15 23.24 41.92
N THR A 367 28.55 24.51 41.89
CA THR A 367 29.96 24.90 41.95
C THR A 367 30.56 24.77 43.35
N GLY A 368 31.84 24.42 43.41
CA GLY A 368 32.67 24.34 44.61
C GLY A 368 33.35 25.66 44.97
N GLY A 369 34.32 25.59 45.88
CA GLY A 369 35.04 26.76 46.41
C GLY A 369 36.24 27.23 45.56
N SER A 370 36.73 26.43 44.60
CA SER A 370 37.93 26.73 43.79
C SER A 370 37.92 26.07 42.43
#